data_AF-A0A392QMT2-F1
#
_entry.id   AF-A0A392QMT2-F1
#
_cell.length_a   1.000
_cell.length_b   1.000
_cell.length_c   1.000
_cell.angle_alpha   90.00
_cell.angle_beta   90.00
_cell.angle_gamma   90.00
#
_symmetry.space_group_name_H-M   'P 1'
#
loop_
_entity.id
_entity.type
_entity.pdbx_description
1 polymer ?
#
loop_
_entity_poly.entity_id
_entity_poly.type
_entity_poly.pdbx_seq_one_letter_code
_entity_poly.pdbx_strand_id
1 'polypeptide(L)'
;QAKTARQVLAAAERNMTDATELNYDFRNPFVICGATYVPIYRGQKDVSCPYCTSRFVPTQEGQLCTVCELSVVGADASGLLCSPSQIR
;
A
#
# COMPACT_ATOMS: atom_id res chain seq x y z
N GLN A 1 14.42 -17.47 -19.02
CA GLN A 1 13.24 -16.91 -18.32
C GLN A 1 12.03 -16.74 -19.23
N ALA A 2 12.14 -16.10 -20.41
CA ALA A 2 10.99 -15.91 -21.31
C ALA A 2 10.31 -17.20 -21.82
N LYS A 3 11.07 -18.29 -22.08
CA LYS A 3 10.50 -19.57 -22.52
C LYS A 3 9.56 -20.19 -21.49
N THR A 4 9.95 -20.18 -20.21
CA THR A 4 9.16 -20.72 -19.10
C THR A 4 7.87 -19.93 -18.89
N ALA A 5 7.94 -18.59 -18.91
CA ALA A 5 6.76 -17.74 -18.76
C ALA A 5 5.71 -18.02 -19.87
N ARG A 6 6.16 -18.14 -21.12
CA ARG A 6 5.26 -18.48 -22.25
C ARG A 6 4.65 -19.88 -22.12
N GLN A 7 5.39 -20.85 -21.62
CA GLN A 7 4.87 -22.21 -21.38
C GLN A 7 3.78 -22.20 -20.30
N VAL A 8 3.97 -21.44 -19.22
CA VAL A 8 2.96 -21.31 -18.15
C VAL A 8 1.71 -20.60 -18.66
N LEU A 9 1.86 -19.53 -19.44
CA LEU A 9 0.73 -18.84 -20.07
C LEU A 9 -0.07 -19.78 -20.99
N ALA A 10 0.60 -20.52 -21.87
CA ALA A 10 -0.05 -21.48 -22.76
C ALA A 10 -0.77 -22.61 -22.01
N ALA A 11 -0.31 -22.98 -20.82
CA ALA A 11 -1.01 -23.93 -19.97
C ALA A 11 -2.25 -23.31 -19.29
N ALA A 12 -2.14 -22.08 -18.80
CA ALA A 12 -3.24 -21.34 -18.17
C ALA A 12 -4.36 -21.01 -19.18
N GLU A 13 -4.02 -20.64 -20.42
CA GLU A 13 -4.98 -20.34 -21.50
C GLU A 13 -5.87 -21.54 -21.85
N ARG A 14 -5.40 -22.77 -21.62
CA ARG A 14 -6.20 -23.99 -21.87
C ARG A 14 -7.28 -24.21 -20.81
N ASN A 15 -7.11 -23.64 -19.61
CA ASN A 15 -8.07 -23.76 -18.52
C ASN A 15 -8.05 -22.47 -17.67
N MET A 16 -8.68 -21.42 -18.20
CA MET A 16 -8.73 -20.08 -17.57
C MET A 16 -9.78 -20.03 -16.45
N THR A 17 -9.54 -20.76 -15.36
CA THR A 17 -10.39 -20.72 -14.17
C THR A 17 -9.54 -20.52 -12.92
N ASP A 18 -9.96 -19.59 -12.06
CA ASP A 18 -9.39 -19.42 -10.74
C ASP A 18 -10.13 -20.35 -9.77
N ALA A 19 -9.37 -21.18 -9.04
CA ALA A 19 -9.96 -22.17 -8.13
C ALA A 19 -10.51 -21.54 -6.83
N THR A 20 -9.96 -20.39 -6.43
CA THR A 20 -10.27 -19.72 -5.16
C THR A 20 -10.40 -18.22 -5.37
N GLU A 21 -11.40 -17.62 -4.75
CA GLU A 21 -11.54 -16.17 -4.71
C GLU A 21 -10.49 -15.56 -3.77
N LEU A 22 -9.76 -14.57 -4.28
CA LEU A 22 -8.75 -13.83 -3.53
C LEU A 22 -9.28 -12.44 -3.18
N ASN A 23 -8.85 -11.88 -2.06
CA ASN A 23 -9.05 -10.47 -1.76
C ASN A 23 -8.09 -9.60 -2.59
N TYR A 24 -8.22 -9.68 -3.92
CA TYR A 24 -7.39 -9.00 -4.90
C TYR A 24 -8.19 -8.68 -6.18
N ASP A 25 -8.42 -7.40 -6.41
CA ASP A 25 -8.91 -6.85 -7.67
C ASP A 25 -7.75 -6.26 -8.48
N PHE A 26 -7.47 -6.85 -9.64
CA PHE A 26 -6.41 -6.40 -10.56
C PHE A 26 -6.76 -5.14 -11.36
N ARG A 27 -8.05 -4.76 -11.42
CA ARG A 27 -8.53 -3.59 -12.18
C ARG A 27 -8.63 -2.34 -11.33
N ASN A 28 -8.65 -2.49 -10.01
CA ASN A 28 -8.77 -1.38 -9.07
C ASN A 28 -7.42 -1.05 -8.43
N PRO A 29 -6.85 0.14 -8.68
CA PRO A 29 -5.62 0.57 -8.02
C PRO A 29 -5.76 0.56 -6.50
N PHE A 30 -4.73 0.11 -5.81
CA PHE A 30 -4.67 0.06 -4.36
C PHE A 30 -3.28 0.43 -3.84
N VAL A 31 -3.24 0.76 -2.56
CA VAL A 31 -2.01 0.88 -1.76
C VAL A 31 -2.03 -0.20 -0.69
N ILE A 32 -0.86 -0.59 -0.18
CA ILE A 32 -0.78 -1.63 0.87
C ILE A 32 -0.74 -0.94 2.23
N CYS A 33 -1.58 -1.42 3.16
CA CYS A 33 -1.51 -0.98 4.55
C CYS A 33 -0.15 -1.36 5.17
N GLY A 34 0.57 -0.38 5.72
CA GLY A 34 1.91 -0.59 6.30
C GLY A 34 1.97 -1.49 7.53
N ALA A 35 0.83 -1.85 8.13
CA ALA A 35 0.75 -2.70 9.32
C ALA A 35 0.04 -4.04 9.07
N THR A 36 -1.08 -4.05 8.32
CA THR A 36 -1.89 -5.26 8.13
C THR A 36 -1.62 -5.98 6.82
N TYR A 37 -0.86 -5.36 5.89
CA TYR A 37 -0.58 -5.89 4.55
C TYR A 37 -1.82 -6.19 3.69
N VAL A 38 -2.96 -5.62 4.07
CA VAL A 38 -4.22 -5.68 3.30
C VAL A 38 -4.23 -4.55 2.25
N PRO A 39 -4.74 -4.80 1.03
CA PRO A 39 -4.94 -3.74 0.04
C PRO A 39 -5.98 -2.72 0.49
N ILE A 40 -5.66 -1.44 0.37
CA ILE A 40 -6.57 -0.31 0.53
C ILE A 40 -6.89 0.22 -0.85
N TYR A 41 -8.08 -0.08 -1.32
CA TYR A 41 -8.53 0.25 -2.68
C TYR A 41 -8.86 1.74 -2.82
N ARG A 42 -8.72 2.24 -4.05
CA ARG A 42 -9.08 3.62 -4.37
C ARG A 42 -10.53 3.91 -3.98
N GLY A 43 -10.73 4.99 -3.21
CA GLY A 43 -12.05 5.40 -2.68
C GLY A 43 -12.35 4.90 -1.27
N GLN A 44 -11.57 3.95 -0.74
CA GLN A 44 -11.62 3.61 0.68
C GLN A 44 -10.93 4.69 1.52
N LYS A 45 -11.32 4.79 2.79
CA LYS A 45 -10.65 5.68 3.75
C LYS A 45 -9.30 5.11 4.14
N ASP A 46 -8.29 5.96 4.14
CA ASP A 46 -6.94 5.66 4.60
C ASP A 46 -6.39 6.81 5.44
N VAL A 47 -5.37 6.50 6.23
CA VAL A 47 -4.64 7.48 7.05
C VAL A 47 -3.16 7.36 6.71
N SER A 48 -2.50 8.50 6.53
CA SER A 48 -1.09 8.54 6.17
C SER A 48 -0.18 8.81 7.37
N CYS A 49 1.01 8.21 7.34
CA CYS A 49 2.12 8.63 8.18
C CYS A 49 2.62 10.02 7.74
N PRO A 50 2.73 11.01 8.66
CA PRO A 50 3.14 12.38 8.29
C PRO A 50 4.60 12.49 7.87
N TYR A 51 5.43 11.49 8.17
CA TYR A 51 6.85 11.47 7.82
C TYR A 51 7.14 10.71 6.52
N CYS A 52 6.91 9.39 6.49
CA CYS A 52 7.25 8.56 5.34
C CYS A 52 6.10 8.35 4.34
N THR A 53 4.92 8.94 4.59
CA THR A 53 3.74 8.92 3.70
C THR A 53 3.11 7.55 3.45
N SER A 54 3.57 6.51 4.16
CA SER A 54 2.95 5.18 4.13
C SER A 54 1.48 5.26 4.54
N ARG A 55 0.65 4.40 3.93
CA ARG A 55 -0.80 4.39 4.11
C ARG A 55 -1.21 3.27 5.05
N PHE A 56 -2.24 3.54 5.83
CA PHE A 56 -2.78 2.63 6.82
C PHE A 56 -4.31 2.65 6.78
N VAL A 57 -4.90 1.53 7.17
CA VAL A 57 -6.34 1.50 7.46
C VAL A 57 -6.65 2.38 8.68
N PRO A 58 -7.83 3.01 8.78
CA PRO A 58 -8.14 3.95 9.87
C PRO A 58 -8.02 3.36 11.28
N THR A 59 -8.13 2.03 11.44
CA THR A 59 -7.96 1.37 12.73
C THR A 59 -6.53 1.44 13.28
N GLN A 60 -5.55 1.87 12.49
CA GLN A 60 -4.15 2.08 12.91
C GLN A 60 -3.82 3.55 13.22
N GLU A 61 -4.80 4.45 13.11
CA GLU A 61 -4.61 5.86 13.47
C GLU A 61 -4.21 6.00 14.95
N GLY A 62 -3.26 6.89 15.23
CA GLY A 62 -2.71 7.08 16.57
C GLY A 62 -1.66 6.05 17.00
N GLN A 63 -1.40 5.01 16.20
CA GLN A 63 -0.32 4.05 16.47
C GLN A 63 1.03 4.54 15.92
N LEU A 64 2.13 3.99 16.46
CA LEU A 64 3.46 4.21 15.89
C LEU A 64 3.53 3.58 14.49
N CYS A 65 4.01 4.34 13.51
CA CYS A 65 4.18 3.86 12.15
C CYS A 65 5.17 2.68 12.11
N THR A 66 4.71 1.50 11.68
CA THR A 66 5.52 0.28 11.54
C THR A 66 6.52 0.31 10.39
N VAL A 67 6.46 1.35 9.53
CA VAL A 67 7.34 1.48 8.36
C VAL A 67 8.57 2.32 8.68
N CYS A 68 8.37 3.51 9.28
CA CYS A 68 9.49 4.37 9.66
C CYS A 68 9.90 4.23 11.11
N GLU A 69 9.05 3.67 11.97
CA GLU A 69 9.27 3.50 13.42
C GLU A 69 9.52 4.82 14.17
N LEU A 70 9.10 5.95 13.60
CA LEU A 70 9.41 7.30 14.11
C LEU A 70 8.17 8.12 14.47
N SER A 71 7.18 8.20 13.57
CA SER A 71 6.02 9.10 13.72
C SER A 71 4.73 8.35 14.00
N VAL A 72 3.79 9.03 14.65
CA VAL A 72 2.42 8.53 14.87
C VAL A 72 1.60 8.65 13.59
N VAL A 73 0.90 7.59 13.21
CA VAL A 73 0.03 7.54 12.03
C VAL A 73 -1.14 8.51 12.21
N GLY A 74 -1.37 9.37 11.22
CA GLY A 74 -2.45 10.37 11.25
C GLY A 74 -2.19 11.60 12.13
N ALA A 75 -1.01 11.72 12.74
CA ALA A 75 -0.69 12.91 13.51
C ALA A 75 -0.51 14.15 12.61
N ASP A 76 -0.94 15.30 13.12
CA ASP A 76 -0.69 16.59 12.49
C ASP A 76 0.81 16.92 12.53
N ALA A 77 1.34 17.36 11.39
CA ALA A 77 2.74 17.77 11.27
C ALA A 77 2.88 18.93 10.28
N SER A 78 3.85 19.81 10.54
CA SER A 78 4.17 20.94 9.65
C SER A 78 4.80 20.51 8.31
N GLY A 79 5.08 19.22 8.12
CA GLY A 79 5.85 18.68 7.00
C GLY A 79 7.36 18.62 7.28
N LEU A 80 8.12 18.06 6.32
CA LEU A 80 9.58 17.92 6.43
C LEU A 80 10.28 19.27 6.28
N LEU A 81 11.03 19.69 7.30
CA LEU A 81 11.91 20.85 7.27
C LEU A 81 13.37 20.41 7.19
N CYS A 82 14.02 20.64 6.04
CA CYS A 82 15.39 20.21 5.75
C CYS A 82 16.27 21.32 5.13
N SER A 83 15.72 22.52 4.90
CA SER A 83 16.44 23.67 4.35
C SER A 83 16.01 24.97 5.02
N PRO A 84 16.93 25.93 5.25
CA PRO A 84 16.59 27.28 5.70
C PRO A 84 15.57 27.98 4.79
N SER A 85 15.50 27.62 3.50
CA SER A 85 14.53 28.19 2.55
C SER A 85 13.06 27.89 2.91
N GLN A 86 12.82 26.92 3.79
CA GLN A 86 11.48 26.55 4.26
C GLN A 86 11.07 27.35 5.51
N ILE A 87 12.01 28.08 6.12
CA ILE A 87 11.77 28.98 7.25
C ILE A 87 11.50 30.36 6.66
N ARG A 88 10.29 30.88 6.88
CA ARG A 88 9.89 32.23 6.46
C ARG A 88 10.38 33.28 7.45
#